data_AF-A0A949CIY4-F1
#
_entry.id   AF-A0A949CIY4-F1
#
_cell.length_a   1.000
_cell.length_b   1.000
_cell.length_c   1.000
_cell.angle_alpha   90.00
_cell.angle_beta   90.00
_cell.angle_gamma   90.00
#
_symmetry.space_group_name_H-M   'P 1'
#
loop_
_entity.id
_entity.type
_entity.pdbx_description
1 polymer ?
#
loop_
_entity_poly.entity_id
_entity_poly.type
_entity_poly.pdbx_seq_one_letter_code
_entity_poly.pdbx_strand_id
1 'polypeptide(L)'
;MISPILGSDSTYNKLPPPRFEITELGLVKTLLFAALFVLTGIPSSYGQRVNMQLRNGMSLESVLMRPKKDSIKRQGEIHGNANSGAKVICEVDDGLRTILFHDIQLKDGQQENWTIARKEVSIVLTANRDLVATNAPQPRSFGAAPQLIPFSDLGRRFYRFPGGELVVQGITEVTPRYIKVEGLRGPAGELAWDMRMSFDSIDPETLYSILVRNAEPNSWSDYRDIVELFETAGNFVFARRALVDAIQKFPELENNKSKLKEYDQRAADQLFAAANKARQQSGQHQLAKRILEQLPYDVLSLETRLKADAEKEKLANERKDHEQLVQNIAMDIGAINDPAIRSDFERVLDEIRTFLTLDTEGRFADYRRLRENTKSEQRAALAIGGWIYGAGLADDNLPLVTSGVKAKQLIAEYLSKPTRNNQVLEDLIRLESGTPRYVSRIVANMAPSFPTPQSSLYPIRSPDPSQPEKITETIVPGRYVLEVPLWGQLQGQTAYYLVQLPPEYNPYRRYPCVVT
;
A
#
# COMPACT_ATOMS: atom_id res chain seq x y z
N MET A 1 2.13 38.66 -63.26
CA MET A 1 2.13 39.82 -64.17
C MET A 1 0.99 39.63 -65.16
N ILE A 2 0.12 40.63 -65.26
CA ILE A 2 -0.89 40.87 -66.33
C ILE A 2 -2.21 40.06 -66.23
N SER A 3 -3.20 40.66 -65.55
CA SER A 3 -4.61 40.80 -66.03
C SER A 3 -4.64 41.84 -67.19
N PRO A 4 -5.74 42.17 -67.92
CA PRO A 4 -7.21 41.98 -67.67
C PRO A 4 -8.02 41.61 -68.97
N ILE A 5 -9.36 41.48 -69.00
CA ILE A 5 -10.35 42.55 -69.32
C ILE A 5 -11.78 41.94 -69.41
N LEU A 6 -12.73 42.61 -68.74
CA LEU A 6 -14.15 42.97 -69.04
C LEU A 6 -14.94 42.10 -70.06
N GLY A 7 -16.25 41.80 -69.93
CA GLY A 7 -17.36 42.31 -69.12
C GLY A 7 -18.66 42.14 -69.94
N SER A 8 -19.81 41.86 -69.33
CA SER A 8 -21.14 42.36 -69.76
C SER A 8 -22.24 41.93 -68.79
N ASP A 9 -23.01 42.93 -68.36
CA ASP A 9 -24.23 42.86 -67.58
C ASP A 9 -25.42 42.30 -68.40
N SER A 10 -26.32 41.58 -67.74
CA SER A 10 -27.76 41.83 -67.89
C SER A 10 -28.53 41.40 -66.64
N THR A 11 -29.19 42.36 -66.04
CA THR A 11 -30.07 42.31 -64.88
C THR A 11 -31.47 41.78 -65.24
N TYR A 12 -32.09 40.98 -64.36
CA TYR A 12 -33.54 41.02 -64.07
C TYR A 12 -33.87 40.39 -62.70
N ASN A 13 -34.37 41.25 -61.79
CA ASN A 13 -35.31 41.08 -60.66
C ASN A 13 -35.28 39.80 -59.79
N LYS A 14 -34.83 39.86 -58.53
CA LYS A 14 -35.52 40.33 -57.28
C LYS A 14 -36.75 39.52 -56.83
N LEU A 15 -36.55 38.70 -55.79
CA LEU A 15 -37.49 38.43 -54.70
C LEU A 15 -36.67 38.22 -53.40
N PRO A 16 -36.95 38.93 -52.29
CA PRO A 16 -36.19 38.86 -51.04
C PRO A 16 -36.69 37.78 -50.06
N PRO A 17 -35.84 37.30 -49.13
CA PRO A 17 -36.24 36.38 -48.06
C PRO A 17 -37.02 37.08 -46.94
N PRO A 18 -37.82 36.34 -46.15
CA PRO A 18 -38.83 36.93 -45.27
C PRO A 18 -38.24 37.61 -44.03
N ARG A 19 -38.79 38.79 -43.72
CA ARG A 19 -38.70 39.46 -42.42
C ARG A 19 -39.79 38.90 -41.51
N PHE A 20 -39.42 38.43 -40.32
CA PHE A 20 -40.39 38.18 -39.25
C PHE A 20 -40.64 39.50 -38.51
N GLU A 21 -41.88 39.99 -38.63
CA GLU A 21 -42.41 41.08 -37.82
C GLU A 21 -42.71 40.60 -36.41
N ILE A 22 -42.24 41.36 -35.41
CA ILE A 22 -42.62 41.20 -34.00
C ILE A 22 -43.93 41.96 -33.83
N THR A 23 -45.02 41.23 -33.61
CA THR A 23 -46.30 41.81 -33.17
C THR A 23 -46.40 41.72 -31.65
N GLU A 24 -46.54 42.89 -31.03
CA GLU A 24 -46.89 43.05 -29.61
C GLU A 24 -48.27 42.45 -29.33
N LEU A 25 -48.32 41.30 -28.66
CA LEU A 25 -49.44 40.91 -27.79
C LEU A 25 -49.03 39.67 -26.97
N GLY A 26 -48.34 39.89 -25.86
CA GLY A 26 -47.90 38.79 -25.00
C GLY A 26 -47.11 39.17 -23.75
N LEU A 27 -47.13 40.44 -23.35
CA LEU A 27 -46.33 40.99 -22.25
C LEU A 27 -47.11 40.97 -20.91
N VAL A 28 -47.79 39.87 -20.59
CA VAL A 28 -48.39 39.65 -19.25
C VAL A 28 -48.26 38.19 -18.74
N LYS A 29 -47.77 37.24 -19.54
CA LYS A 29 -47.61 35.82 -19.09
C LYS A 29 -46.17 35.37 -18.82
N THR A 30 -45.16 36.20 -19.09
CA THR A 30 -43.74 35.81 -19.02
C THR A 30 -43.01 36.28 -17.77
N LEU A 31 -43.68 37.03 -16.88
CA LEU A 31 -43.11 37.50 -15.61
C LEU A 31 -43.49 36.65 -14.39
N LEU A 32 -44.30 35.60 -14.56
CA LEU A 32 -44.68 34.69 -13.46
C LEU A 32 -43.98 33.32 -13.47
N PHE A 33 -43.14 33.03 -14.47
CA PHE A 33 -42.36 31.78 -14.51
C PHE A 33 -40.89 31.94 -14.09
N ALA A 34 -40.40 33.18 -13.92
CA ALA A 34 -39.04 33.47 -13.45
C ALA A 34 -38.94 33.77 -11.94
N ALA A 35 -40.06 33.77 -11.22
CA ALA A 35 -40.14 34.14 -9.80
C ALA A 35 -40.53 32.97 -8.86
N LEU A 36 -40.31 31.72 -9.30
CA LEU A 36 -40.52 30.52 -8.45
C LEU A 36 -39.32 29.56 -8.48
N PHE A 37 -38.10 30.10 -8.60
CA PHE A 37 -36.85 29.34 -8.43
C PHE A 37 -35.93 29.97 -7.37
N VAL A 38 -36.52 30.67 -6.39
CA VAL A 38 -35.84 31.10 -5.17
C VAL A 38 -36.60 30.51 -3.99
N LEU A 39 -36.31 29.25 -3.65
CA LEU A 39 -36.49 28.59 -2.34
C LEU A 39 -36.52 27.07 -2.52
N THR A 40 -35.35 26.46 -2.67
CA THR A 40 -34.93 25.20 -2.00
C THR A 40 -33.50 24.93 -2.45
N GLY A 41 -32.54 25.27 -1.59
CA GLY A 41 -31.13 24.93 -1.80
C GLY A 41 -30.95 23.42 -1.71
N ILE A 42 -30.98 22.74 -2.86
CA ILE A 42 -30.44 21.40 -3.02
C ILE A 42 -29.10 21.58 -3.73
N PRO A 43 -27.95 21.29 -3.09
CA PRO A 43 -26.66 21.41 -3.75
C PRO A 43 -26.61 20.45 -4.96
N SER A 44 -26.34 21.02 -6.13
CA SER A 44 -26.28 20.35 -7.43
C SER A 44 -24.97 19.56 -7.65
N SER A 45 -24.44 18.93 -6.60
CA SER A 45 -23.20 18.14 -6.64
C SER A 45 -23.43 16.64 -6.87
N TYR A 46 -24.69 16.19 -6.95
CA TYR A 46 -25.02 14.81 -7.30
C TYR A 46 -24.58 14.49 -8.73
N GLY A 47 -23.67 13.53 -8.87
CA GLY A 47 -23.11 13.10 -10.17
C GLY A 47 -21.71 13.63 -10.47
N GLN A 48 -21.15 14.53 -9.65
CA GLN A 48 -19.76 14.98 -9.79
C GLN A 48 -18.87 14.32 -8.73
N ARG A 49 -17.61 14.02 -9.10
CA ARG A 49 -16.60 13.55 -8.15
C ARG A 49 -16.07 14.75 -7.38
N VAL A 50 -15.88 14.60 -6.08
CA VAL A 50 -15.42 15.66 -5.17
C VAL A 50 -14.24 15.20 -4.32
N ASN A 51 -13.40 16.15 -3.92
CA ASN A 51 -12.41 15.95 -2.85
C ASN A 51 -13.00 16.52 -1.56
N MET A 52 -12.95 15.77 -0.45
CA MET A 52 -13.46 16.21 0.84
C MET A 52 -12.55 15.76 1.97
N GLN A 53 -12.52 16.53 3.05
CA GLN A 53 -11.83 16.14 4.28
C GLN A 53 -12.84 16.06 5.42
N LEU A 54 -12.94 14.88 6.02
CA LEU A 54 -13.81 14.62 7.15
C LEU A 54 -13.20 15.16 8.45
N ARG A 55 -14.05 15.51 9.43
CA ARG A 55 -13.60 16.01 10.75
C ARG A 55 -12.69 15.06 11.51
N ASN A 56 -12.79 13.75 11.26
CA ASN A 56 -11.88 12.76 11.83
C ASN A 56 -10.47 12.76 11.18
N GLY A 57 -10.19 13.69 10.27
CA GLY A 57 -8.91 13.82 9.55
C GLY A 57 -8.81 12.96 8.30
N MET A 58 -9.82 12.16 7.97
CA MET A 58 -9.84 11.33 6.76
C MET A 58 -10.05 12.19 5.52
N SER A 59 -9.12 12.15 4.57
CA SER A 59 -9.25 12.79 3.26
C SER A 59 -9.76 11.77 2.24
N LEU A 60 -10.82 12.15 1.52
CA LEU A 60 -11.43 11.36 0.45
C LEU A 60 -11.27 12.13 -0.85
N GLU A 61 -10.57 11.52 -1.80
CA GLU A 61 -10.24 12.15 -3.08
C GLU A 61 -11.03 11.52 -4.22
N SER A 62 -11.50 12.36 -5.15
CA SER A 62 -12.24 11.97 -6.33
C SER A 62 -13.37 10.99 -5.96
N VAL A 63 -14.25 11.34 -5.01
CA VAL A 63 -15.36 10.45 -4.62
C VAL A 63 -16.68 10.92 -5.19
N LEU A 64 -17.50 10.00 -5.68
CA LEU A 64 -18.84 10.29 -6.16
C LEU A 64 -19.79 10.39 -4.96
N MET A 65 -20.38 11.57 -4.74
CA MET A 65 -21.44 11.72 -3.73
C MET A 65 -22.75 11.11 -4.23
N ARG A 66 -23.26 10.15 -3.46
CA ARG A 66 -24.58 9.54 -3.67
C ARG A 66 -25.64 10.24 -2.79
N PRO A 67 -26.93 10.15 -3.15
CA PRO A 67 -28.03 10.68 -2.33
C PRO A 67 -27.94 10.22 -0.88
N LYS A 68 -28.13 11.15 0.07
CA LYS A 68 -28.12 10.83 1.49
C LYS A 68 -29.14 9.74 1.83
N LYS A 69 -28.71 8.78 2.65
CA LYS A 69 -29.53 7.68 3.15
C LYS A 69 -30.15 8.02 4.49
N ASP A 70 -31.31 7.42 4.75
CA ASP A 70 -31.98 7.51 6.05
C ASP A 70 -31.11 6.85 7.13
N SER A 71 -31.09 7.43 8.33
CA SER A 71 -30.45 6.76 9.46
C SER A 71 -31.15 5.45 9.80
N ILE A 72 -30.36 4.42 10.16
CA ILE A 72 -30.92 3.16 10.65
C ILE A 72 -31.65 3.47 11.96
N LYS A 73 -32.99 3.50 11.93
CA LYS A 73 -33.77 3.46 13.17
C LYS A 73 -33.50 2.10 13.83
N ARG A 74 -33.04 2.09 15.09
CA ARG A 74 -33.14 0.88 15.92
C ARG A 74 -34.58 0.40 15.83
N GLN A 75 -34.80 -0.82 15.36
CA GLN A 75 -36.10 -1.48 15.51
C GLN A 75 -36.35 -1.65 17.01
N GLY A 76 -37.07 -0.69 17.56
CA GLY A 76 -37.62 -0.64 18.90
C GLY A 76 -38.85 0.24 18.79
N GLU A 77 -40.00 -0.36 19.08
CA GLU A 77 -41.36 0.13 18.88
C GLU A 77 -41.57 1.59 19.29
N ILE A 78 -42.44 2.31 18.57
CA ILE A 78 -43.57 3.07 19.11
C ILE A 78 -44.46 3.46 17.93
N HIS A 79 -45.76 3.21 18.10
CA HIS A 79 -46.83 3.57 17.19
C HIS A 79 -46.82 5.08 16.93
N GLY A 80 -46.68 5.46 15.66
CA GLY A 80 -46.79 6.84 15.20
C GLY A 80 -46.43 6.93 13.72
N ASN A 81 -47.31 7.54 12.92
CA ASN A 81 -47.19 7.72 11.46
C ASN A 81 -45.74 7.86 11.00
N ALA A 82 -45.25 6.85 10.30
CA ALA A 82 -43.87 6.75 9.84
C ALA A 82 -43.61 7.71 8.68
N ASN A 83 -43.34 8.98 9.00
CA ASN A 83 -42.57 9.84 8.10
C ASN A 83 -41.07 9.62 8.36
N SER A 84 -40.38 9.33 7.27
CA SER A 84 -38.93 9.16 7.04
C SER A 84 -37.98 9.59 8.16
N GLY A 85 -37.00 8.73 8.51
CA GLY A 85 -35.87 9.14 9.33
C GLY A 85 -35.09 10.30 8.70
N ALA A 86 -34.41 11.12 9.49
CA ALA A 86 -33.60 12.20 8.95
C ALA A 86 -32.47 11.62 8.06
N LYS A 87 -32.34 12.14 6.83
CA LYS A 87 -31.28 11.77 5.87
C LYS A 87 -29.93 12.33 6.30
N VAL A 88 -29.33 11.71 7.31
CA VAL A 88 -28.06 12.16 7.91
C VAL A 88 -26.86 11.29 7.51
N ILE A 89 -27.07 10.14 6.86
CA ILE A 89 -25.97 9.30 6.38
C ILE A 89 -25.59 9.74 4.97
N CYS A 90 -24.34 10.16 4.81
CA CYS A 90 -23.75 10.41 3.50
C CYS A 90 -23.10 9.12 2.99
N GLU A 91 -23.30 8.84 1.72
CA GLU A 91 -22.65 7.74 1.02
C GLU A 91 -21.78 8.32 -0.09
N VAL A 92 -20.53 7.91 -0.09
CA VAL A 92 -19.60 8.23 -1.17
C VAL A 92 -19.01 6.96 -1.73
N ASP A 93 -18.75 6.99 -3.03
CA ASP A 93 -18.18 5.88 -3.78
C ASP A 93 -16.91 6.35 -4.46
N ASP A 94 -15.78 5.75 -4.11
CA ASP A 94 -14.49 6.02 -4.76
C ASP A 94 -14.27 5.13 -6.00
N GLY A 95 -15.19 4.22 -6.30
CA GLY A 95 -15.14 3.21 -7.35
C GLY A 95 -14.71 1.83 -6.84
N LEU A 96 -13.96 1.74 -5.74
CA LEU A 96 -13.52 0.49 -5.12
C LEU A 96 -14.26 0.19 -3.82
N ARG A 97 -14.66 1.23 -3.09
CA ARG A 97 -15.22 1.18 -1.75
C ARG A 97 -16.42 2.12 -1.67
N THR A 98 -17.46 1.64 -1.01
CA THR A 98 -18.55 2.49 -0.55
C THR A 98 -18.24 2.91 0.89
N ILE A 99 -18.12 4.22 1.12
CA ILE A 99 -17.82 4.79 2.42
C ILE A 99 -19.09 5.47 2.94
N LEU A 100 -19.50 5.08 4.14
CA LEU A 100 -20.66 5.62 4.82
C LEU A 100 -20.20 6.43 6.04
N PHE A 101 -20.68 7.65 6.16
CA PHE A 101 -20.37 8.49 7.30
C PHE A 101 -21.53 9.45 7.61
N HIS A 102 -21.57 9.96 8.83
CA HIS A 102 -22.60 10.91 9.25
C HIS A 102 -22.32 12.32 8.71
N ASP A 103 -23.34 13.05 8.27
CA ASP A 103 -23.23 14.38 7.63
C ASP A 103 -22.45 15.43 8.46
N ILE A 104 -22.45 15.30 9.79
CA ILE A 104 -21.65 16.12 10.71
C ILE A 104 -20.14 16.03 10.42
N GLN A 105 -19.67 14.95 9.80
CA GLN A 105 -18.27 14.80 9.40
C GLN A 105 -17.89 15.69 8.22
N LEU A 106 -18.85 16.14 7.41
CA LEU A 106 -18.65 17.02 6.24
C LEU A 106 -18.69 18.52 6.58
N LYS A 107 -19.27 18.86 7.73
CA LYS A 107 -19.55 20.25 8.12
C LYS A 107 -18.46 20.78 9.02
N ASP A 108 -17.89 21.93 8.67
CA ASP A 108 -17.19 22.78 9.63
C ASP A 108 -17.99 24.08 9.81
N GLY A 109 -18.77 24.14 10.89
CA GLY A 109 -19.77 25.19 11.07
C GLY A 109 -20.90 25.11 10.03
N GLN A 110 -21.09 26.18 9.24
CA GLN A 110 -22.13 26.27 8.19
C GLN A 110 -21.58 25.99 6.77
N GLN A 111 -20.28 25.70 6.62
CA GLN A 111 -19.66 25.43 5.33
C GLN A 111 -19.41 23.94 5.13
N GLU A 112 -19.71 23.44 3.93
CA GLU A 112 -19.39 22.09 3.52
C GLU A 112 -17.93 22.03 3.05
N ASN A 113 -17.13 21.10 3.58
CA ASN A 113 -15.70 21.01 3.30
C ASN A 113 -15.42 20.07 2.11
N TRP A 114 -15.85 20.46 0.91
CA TRP A 114 -15.57 19.72 -0.33
C TRP A 114 -15.26 20.64 -1.51
N THR A 115 -14.53 20.11 -2.48
CA THR A 115 -14.18 20.77 -3.74
C THR A 115 -14.47 19.83 -4.91
N ILE A 116 -14.84 20.38 -6.07
CA ILE A 116 -15.05 19.57 -7.28
C ILE A 116 -13.70 18.97 -7.69
N ALA A 117 -13.64 17.65 -7.79
CA ALA A 117 -12.45 16.97 -8.26
C ALA A 117 -12.30 17.17 -9.77
N ARG A 118 -11.06 17.24 -10.25
CA ARG A 118 -10.81 17.18 -11.70
C ARG A 118 -11.35 15.85 -12.23
N LYS A 119 -11.86 15.87 -13.47
CA LYS A 119 -12.27 14.65 -14.16
C LYS A 119 -11.05 13.73 -14.25
N GLU A 120 -11.16 12.58 -13.63
CA GLU A 120 -10.13 11.55 -13.66
C GLU A 120 -10.07 10.94 -15.07
N VAL A 121 -8.86 10.71 -15.57
CA VAL A 121 -8.66 10.03 -16.85
C VAL A 121 -9.22 8.60 -16.76
N SER A 122 -9.99 8.22 -17.78
CA SER A 122 -10.61 6.90 -17.87
C SER A 122 -10.50 6.44 -19.32
N ILE A 123 -9.74 5.38 -19.54
CA ILE A 123 -9.54 4.78 -20.86
C ILE A 123 -10.49 3.60 -20.98
N VAL A 124 -11.42 3.69 -21.93
CA VAL A 124 -12.40 2.64 -22.21
C VAL A 124 -11.90 1.77 -23.34
N LEU A 125 -11.82 0.46 -23.10
CA LEU A 125 -11.46 -0.51 -24.14
C LEU A 125 -12.72 -0.91 -24.89
N THR A 126 -13.09 -0.11 -25.91
CA THR A 126 -14.34 -0.25 -26.68
C THR A 126 -14.54 -1.67 -27.22
N ALA A 127 -13.47 -2.29 -27.76
CA ALA A 127 -13.51 -3.65 -28.28
C ALA A 127 -13.91 -4.74 -27.26
N ASN A 128 -13.68 -4.50 -25.97
CA ASN A 128 -14.12 -5.39 -24.89
C ASN A 128 -15.47 -4.95 -24.33
N ARG A 129 -15.69 -3.64 -24.21
CA ARG A 129 -16.96 -3.07 -23.73
C ARG A 129 -18.16 -3.53 -24.58
N ASP A 130 -17.98 -3.59 -25.89
CA ASP A 130 -19.02 -4.03 -26.81
C ASP A 130 -19.35 -5.53 -26.67
N LEU A 131 -18.47 -6.31 -26.03
CA LEU A 131 -18.63 -7.73 -25.79
C LEU A 131 -19.13 -8.06 -24.39
N VAL A 132 -19.44 -7.08 -23.52
CA VAL A 132 -19.88 -7.36 -22.14
C VAL A 132 -21.18 -8.17 -22.12
N ALA A 133 -21.19 -9.22 -21.30
CA ALA A 133 -22.34 -10.11 -21.11
C ALA A 133 -23.29 -9.56 -20.03
N THR A 134 -24.14 -8.58 -20.37
CA THR A 134 -25.04 -7.91 -19.41
C THR A 134 -26.26 -8.73 -18.99
N ASN A 135 -26.73 -9.65 -19.85
CA ASN A 135 -27.96 -10.44 -19.62
C ASN A 135 -27.69 -11.90 -19.22
N ALA A 136 -26.48 -12.20 -18.76
CA ALA A 136 -26.04 -13.54 -18.41
C ALA A 136 -26.20 -13.85 -16.90
N PRO A 137 -26.11 -15.13 -16.48
CA PRO A 137 -26.08 -15.49 -15.07
C PRO A 137 -24.92 -14.82 -14.32
N GLN A 138 -25.12 -14.49 -13.05
CA GLN A 138 -24.08 -13.95 -12.17
C GLN A 138 -23.31 -15.08 -11.46
N PRO A 139 -22.01 -14.92 -11.17
CA PRO A 139 -21.24 -15.90 -10.39
C PRO A 139 -21.83 -16.05 -8.98
N ARG A 140 -22.20 -17.29 -8.60
CA ARG A 140 -22.84 -17.58 -7.30
C ARG A 140 -21.85 -17.86 -6.17
N SER A 141 -20.66 -18.37 -6.47
CA SER A 141 -19.60 -18.66 -5.49
C SER A 141 -18.25 -18.78 -6.19
N PHE A 142 -17.21 -18.22 -5.57
CA PHE A 142 -15.83 -18.44 -5.94
C PHE A 142 -15.29 -19.55 -5.03
N GLY A 143 -15.01 -20.73 -5.60
CA GLY A 143 -14.40 -21.85 -4.87
C GLY A 143 -12.92 -21.64 -4.58
N ALA A 144 -12.16 -22.72 -4.37
CA ALA A 144 -10.70 -22.68 -4.20
C ALA A 144 -10.03 -21.86 -5.30
N ALA A 145 -8.94 -21.16 -4.92
CA ALA A 145 -8.24 -20.17 -5.74
C ALA A 145 -8.12 -20.64 -7.22
N PRO A 146 -8.85 -20.00 -8.14
CA PRO A 146 -8.90 -20.41 -9.53
C PRO A 146 -7.54 -20.22 -10.20
N GLN A 147 -7.31 -21.03 -11.24
CA GLN A 147 -6.16 -20.88 -12.11
C GLN A 147 -6.28 -19.55 -12.88
N LEU A 148 -5.56 -18.53 -12.44
CA LEU A 148 -5.58 -17.21 -13.07
C LEU A 148 -4.64 -17.22 -14.28
N ILE A 149 -5.21 -17.20 -15.48
CA ILE A 149 -4.43 -17.02 -16.71
C ILE A 149 -4.16 -15.50 -16.85
N PRO A 150 -2.91 -15.08 -17.14
CA PRO A 150 -2.60 -13.67 -17.38
C PRO A 150 -3.45 -13.04 -18.49
N PHE A 151 -3.55 -11.71 -18.48
CA PHE A 151 -4.19 -11.01 -19.59
C PHE A 151 -3.31 -11.08 -20.85
N SER A 152 -3.96 -11.35 -21.97
CA SER A 152 -3.39 -11.13 -23.30
C SER A 152 -3.28 -9.64 -23.61
N ASP A 153 -2.54 -9.28 -24.66
CA ASP A 153 -2.43 -7.91 -25.18
C ASP A 153 -3.77 -7.28 -25.57
N LEU A 154 -4.84 -8.07 -25.75
CA LEU A 154 -6.20 -7.56 -25.99
C LEU A 154 -6.92 -7.17 -24.69
N GLY A 155 -6.25 -7.30 -23.54
CA GLY A 155 -6.85 -7.14 -22.22
C GLY A 155 -7.85 -8.24 -21.89
N ARG A 156 -7.72 -9.43 -22.49
CA ARG A 156 -8.62 -10.58 -22.26
C ARG A 156 -7.89 -11.72 -21.58
N ARG A 157 -8.57 -12.42 -20.68
CA ARG A 157 -8.09 -13.64 -20.03
C ARG A 157 -9.19 -14.68 -19.93
N PHE A 158 -8.77 -15.93 -19.71
CA PHE A 158 -9.68 -17.01 -19.41
C PHE A 158 -9.71 -17.29 -17.92
N TYR A 159 -10.90 -17.56 -17.40
CA TYR A 159 -11.14 -17.93 -16.03
C TYR A 159 -11.77 -19.32 -15.98
N ARG A 160 -11.11 -20.27 -15.31
CA ARG A 160 -11.60 -21.65 -15.19
C ARG A 160 -12.14 -21.88 -13.78
N PHE A 161 -13.43 -22.18 -13.67
CA PHE A 161 -14.05 -22.57 -12.41
C PHE A 161 -13.65 -23.99 -12.01
N PRO A 162 -13.70 -24.35 -10.71
CA PRO A 162 -13.46 -25.72 -10.25
C PRO A 162 -14.34 -26.79 -10.93
N GLY A 163 -15.52 -26.40 -11.43
CA GLY A 163 -16.42 -27.27 -12.22
C GLY A 163 -16.04 -27.45 -13.69
N GLY A 164 -14.91 -26.89 -14.14
CA GLY A 164 -14.43 -27.01 -15.53
C GLY A 164 -14.98 -25.96 -16.50
N GLU A 165 -15.98 -25.18 -16.08
CA GLU A 165 -16.54 -24.06 -16.86
C GLU A 165 -15.47 -22.98 -17.11
N LEU A 166 -15.41 -22.48 -18.34
CA LEU A 166 -14.42 -21.54 -18.80
C LEU A 166 -15.10 -20.24 -19.24
N VAL A 167 -14.77 -19.13 -18.59
CA VAL A 167 -15.37 -17.83 -18.85
C VAL A 167 -14.30 -16.87 -19.38
N VAL A 168 -14.66 -16.05 -20.36
CA VAL A 168 -13.79 -14.99 -20.85
C VAL A 168 -14.02 -13.74 -20.02
N GLN A 169 -12.94 -13.19 -19.48
CA GLN A 169 -12.95 -11.87 -18.85
C GLN A 169 -12.16 -10.88 -19.71
N GLY A 170 -12.61 -9.63 -19.74
CA GLY A 170 -11.96 -8.54 -20.45
C GLY A 170 -11.86 -7.28 -19.61
N ILE A 171 -10.75 -6.58 -19.74
CA ILE A 171 -10.61 -5.21 -19.23
C ILE A 171 -11.48 -4.31 -20.10
N THR A 172 -12.39 -3.56 -19.48
CA THR A 172 -13.32 -2.65 -20.19
C THR A 172 -13.05 -1.19 -19.87
N GLU A 173 -12.48 -0.89 -18.72
CA GLU A 173 -12.12 0.46 -18.29
C GLU A 173 -10.83 0.43 -17.45
N VAL A 174 -9.94 1.38 -17.69
CA VAL A 174 -8.73 1.60 -16.90
C VAL A 174 -8.73 3.03 -16.38
N THR A 175 -8.60 3.16 -15.06
CA THR A 175 -8.47 4.43 -14.34
C THR A 175 -7.20 4.39 -13.47
N PRO A 176 -6.67 5.53 -13.01
CA PRO A 176 -5.52 5.57 -12.11
C PRO A 176 -5.71 4.78 -10.81
N ARG A 177 -6.96 4.55 -10.38
CA ARG A 177 -7.29 3.85 -9.12
C ARG A 177 -7.59 2.37 -9.32
N TYR A 178 -8.33 2.04 -10.37
CA TYR A 178 -8.82 0.70 -10.60
C TYR A 178 -8.87 0.32 -12.08
N ILE A 179 -8.87 -0.97 -12.32
CA ILE A 179 -9.10 -1.60 -13.61
C ILE A 179 -10.42 -2.35 -13.51
N LYS A 180 -11.37 -2.00 -14.37
CA LYS A 180 -12.65 -2.69 -14.47
C LYS A 180 -12.50 -3.90 -15.38
N VAL A 181 -12.87 -5.07 -14.87
CA VAL A 181 -12.84 -6.33 -15.59
C VAL A 181 -14.24 -6.90 -15.61
N GLU A 182 -14.74 -7.20 -16.81
CA GLU A 182 -16.08 -7.69 -17.02
C GLU A 182 -16.08 -9.03 -17.75
N GLY A 183 -17.12 -9.85 -17.51
CA GLY A 183 -17.38 -11.06 -18.27
C GLY A 183 -17.77 -10.71 -19.71
N LEU A 184 -17.09 -11.33 -20.68
CA LEU A 184 -17.34 -11.12 -22.09
C LEU A 184 -18.18 -12.26 -22.68
N ARG A 185 -18.98 -11.92 -23.69
CA ARG A 185 -19.67 -12.87 -24.55
C ARG A 185 -18.64 -13.63 -25.37
N GLY A 186 -18.74 -14.96 -25.38
CA GLY A 186 -17.81 -15.79 -26.12
C GLY A 186 -18.27 -17.25 -26.24
N PRO A 187 -17.59 -18.04 -27.07
CA PRO A 187 -17.95 -19.43 -27.35
C PRO A 187 -17.83 -20.36 -26.13
N ALA A 188 -17.15 -19.92 -25.07
CA ALA A 188 -16.94 -20.69 -23.85
C ALA A 188 -18.07 -20.53 -22.82
N GLY A 189 -19.01 -19.60 -23.05
CA GLY A 189 -20.10 -19.28 -22.13
C GLY A 189 -20.22 -17.77 -21.89
N GLU A 190 -21.39 -17.33 -21.42
CA GLU A 190 -21.65 -15.95 -21.03
C GLU A 190 -21.88 -15.89 -19.52
N LEU A 191 -21.13 -15.01 -18.83
CA LEU A 191 -21.30 -14.79 -17.40
C LEU A 191 -21.32 -13.28 -17.14
N ALA A 192 -22.38 -12.80 -16.50
CA ALA A 192 -22.49 -11.40 -16.09
C ALA A 192 -21.65 -11.20 -14.84
N TRP A 193 -20.41 -10.78 -15.06
CA TRP A 193 -19.44 -10.55 -14.01
C TRP A 193 -18.89 -9.14 -14.14
N ASP A 194 -19.02 -8.32 -13.10
CA ASP A 194 -18.36 -7.02 -12.95
C ASP A 194 -17.43 -7.12 -11.73
N MET A 195 -16.13 -6.87 -11.94
CA MET A 195 -15.17 -6.74 -10.86
C MET A 195 -14.25 -5.55 -11.12
N ARG A 196 -13.72 -5.00 -10.02
CA ARG A 196 -12.67 -3.98 -10.07
C ARG A 196 -11.45 -4.51 -9.35
N MET A 197 -10.30 -4.34 -9.97
CA MET A 197 -9.01 -4.67 -9.39
C MET A 197 -8.16 -3.41 -9.26
N SER A 198 -7.19 -3.40 -8.34
CA SER A 198 -6.27 -2.27 -8.20
C SER A 198 -5.48 -2.04 -9.49
N PHE A 199 -5.16 -0.80 -9.81
CA PHE A 199 -4.26 -0.47 -10.92
C PHE A 199 -2.95 -1.29 -10.88
N ASP A 200 -2.39 -1.48 -9.69
CA ASP A 200 -1.11 -2.16 -9.47
C ASP A 200 -1.20 -3.70 -9.53
N SER A 201 -2.40 -4.25 -9.77
CA SER A 201 -2.60 -5.70 -9.81
C SER A 201 -2.31 -6.33 -11.18
N ILE A 202 -2.06 -5.51 -12.21
CA ILE A 202 -1.56 -5.94 -13.52
C ILE A 202 -0.13 -5.46 -13.66
N ASP A 203 0.74 -6.33 -14.20
CA ASP A 203 2.09 -5.95 -14.55
C ASP A 203 2.10 -4.70 -15.47
N PRO A 204 2.87 -3.64 -15.13
CA PRO A 204 2.85 -2.39 -15.89
C PRO A 204 3.22 -2.52 -17.36
N GLU A 205 4.13 -3.43 -17.74
CA GLU A 205 4.47 -3.69 -19.14
C GLU A 205 3.29 -4.27 -19.92
N THR A 206 2.62 -5.25 -19.30
CA THR A 206 1.41 -5.87 -19.85
C THR A 206 0.30 -4.83 -20.02
N LEU A 207 0.07 -4.01 -19.01
CA LEU A 207 -0.94 -2.94 -19.06
C LEU A 207 -0.61 -1.90 -20.14
N TYR A 208 0.64 -1.46 -20.22
CA TYR A 208 1.08 -0.52 -21.27
C TYR A 208 0.82 -1.08 -22.67
N SER A 209 1.18 -2.35 -22.89
CA SER A 209 0.98 -3.04 -24.16
C SER A 209 -0.51 -3.13 -24.54
N ILE A 210 -1.37 -3.44 -23.57
CA ILE A 210 -2.82 -3.47 -23.75
C ILE A 210 -3.35 -2.08 -24.15
N LEU A 211 -2.93 -1.03 -23.44
CA LEU A 211 -3.41 0.34 -23.69
C LEU A 211 -2.98 0.84 -25.07
N VAL A 212 -1.70 0.70 -25.43
CA VAL A 212 -1.18 1.14 -26.74
C VAL A 212 -1.83 0.36 -27.89
N ARG A 213 -2.09 -0.93 -27.71
CA ARG A 213 -2.75 -1.75 -28.72
C ARG A 213 -4.22 -1.37 -28.95
N ASN A 214 -4.89 -0.86 -27.92
CA ASN A 214 -6.29 -0.43 -28.01
C ASN A 214 -6.44 1.07 -28.33
N ALA A 215 -5.35 1.84 -28.33
CA ALA A 215 -5.34 3.23 -28.74
C ALA A 215 -5.45 3.38 -30.26
N GLU A 216 -6.12 4.43 -30.71
CA GLU A 216 -6.17 4.78 -32.14
C GLU A 216 -4.76 5.20 -32.62
N PRO A 217 -4.19 4.57 -33.68
CA PRO A 217 -2.79 4.77 -34.05
C PRO A 217 -2.37 6.22 -34.35
N ASN A 218 -3.33 7.06 -34.78
CA ASN A 218 -3.10 8.45 -35.17
C ASN A 218 -3.74 9.46 -34.20
N SER A 219 -4.26 9.01 -33.06
CA SER A 219 -4.89 9.88 -32.06
C SER A 219 -3.87 10.35 -31.04
N TRP A 220 -3.39 11.60 -31.17
CA TRP A 220 -2.51 12.18 -30.15
C TRP A 220 -3.18 12.25 -28.77
N SER A 221 -4.52 12.35 -28.72
CA SER A 221 -5.29 12.38 -27.48
C SER A 221 -5.23 11.06 -26.73
N ASP A 222 -5.32 9.92 -27.42
CA ASP A 222 -5.28 8.60 -26.76
C ASP A 222 -3.92 8.38 -26.10
N TYR A 223 -2.84 8.76 -26.79
CA TYR A 223 -1.49 8.67 -26.24
C TYR A 223 -1.26 9.64 -25.08
N ARG A 224 -1.82 10.85 -25.14
CA ARG A 224 -1.80 11.78 -24.00
C ARG A 224 -2.55 11.22 -22.80
N ASP A 225 -3.72 10.61 -23.02
CA ASP A 225 -4.52 10.04 -21.94
C ASP A 225 -3.80 8.84 -21.29
N ILE A 226 -3.04 8.05 -22.05
CA ILE A 226 -2.14 7.02 -21.50
C ILE A 226 -1.04 7.64 -20.62
N VAL A 227 -0.41 8.72 -21.06
CA VAL A 227 0.59 9.44 -20.25
C VAL A 227 -0.03 9.96 -18.95
N GLU A 228 -1.18 10.62 -19.04
CA GLU A 228 -1.90 11.17 -17.90
C GLU A 228 -2.36 10.07 -16.93
N LEU A 229 -2.73 8.90 -17.44
CA LEU A 229 -3.11 7.73 -16.64
C LEU A 229 -1.95 7.29 -15.74
N PHE A 230 -0.77 7.04 -16.32
CA PHE A 230 0.40 6.62 -15.53
C PHE A 230 0.93 7.75 -14.63
N GLU A 231 0.88 9.02 -15.08
CA GLU A 231 1.24 10.19 -14.27
C GLU A 231 0.36 10.29 -13.03
N THR A 232 -0.96 10.15 -13.20
CA THR A 232 -1.95 10.25 -12.11
C THR A 232 -1.91 9.04 -11.19
N ALA A 233 -1.63 7.85 -11.74
CA ALA A 233 -1.41 6.63 -10.95
C ALA A 233 -0.09 6.67 -10.15
N GLY A 234 0.76 7.67 -10.40
CA GLY A 234 2.07 7.80 -9.75
C GLY A 234 3.12 6.83 -10.29
N ASN A 235 2.88 6.18 -11.42
CA ASN A 235 3.88 5.33 -12.08
C ASN A 235 4.71 6.15 -13.07
N PHE A 236 5.66 6.92 -12.54
CA PHE A 236 6.43 7.89 -13.32
C PHE A 236 7.38 7.24 -14.34
N VAL A 237 7.80 6.00 -14.11
CA VAL A 237 8.62 5.23 -15.07
C VAL A 237 7.83 4.99 -16.36
N PHE A 238 6.59 4.51 -16.24
CA PHE A 238 5.73 4.27 -17.40
C PHE A 238 5.15 5.55 -17.98
N ALA A 239 4.89 6.58 -17.16
CA ALA A 239 4.50 7.90 -17.66
C ALA A 239 5.59 8.50 -18.57
N ARG A 240 6.86 8.39 -18.17
CA ARG A 240 8.00 8.81 -18.98
C ARG A 240 8.11 8.02 -20.27
N ARG A 241 8.03 6.69 -20.21
CA ARG A 241 8.09 5.84 -21.40
C ARG A 241 6.97 6.18 -22.38
N ALA A 242 5.73 6.24 -21.90
CA ALA A 242 4.57 6.60 -22.70
C ALA A 242 4.75 7.97 -23.37
N LEU A 243 5.33 8.94 -22.65
CA LEU A 243 5.57 10.29 -23.19
C LEU A 243 6.66 10.29 -24.26
N VAL A 244 7.74 9.54 -24.09
CA VAL A 244 8.78 9.39 -25.11
C VAL A 244 8.21 8.77 -26.38
N ASP A 245 7.47 7.66 -26.25
CA ASP A 245 6.83 6.98 -27.38
C ASP A 245 5.80 7.90 -28.08
N ALA A 246 5.05 8.69 -27.30
CA ALA A 246 4.09 9.63 -27.83
C ALA A 246 4.76 10.81 -28.57
N ILE A 247 5.86 11.38 -28.04
CA ILE A 247 6.63 12.45 -28.71
C ILE A 247 7.24 11.97 -30.02
N GLN A 248 7.75 10.73 -30.06
CA GLN A 248 8.29 10.16 -31.29
C GLN A 248 7.24 10.02 -32.40
N LYS A 249 5.98 9.76 -32.03
CA LYS A 249 4.86 9.61 -32.98
C LYS A 249 4.18 10.94 -33.32
N PHE A 250 4.09 11.85 -32.37
CA PHE A 250 3.32 13.10 -32.45
C PHE A 250 4.18 14.30 -32.03
N PRO A 251 4.75 15.05 -33.00
CA PRO A 251 5.55 16.24 -32.71
C PRO A 251 4.82 17.31 -31.90
N GLU A 252 3.49 17.34 -31.91
CA GLU A 252 2.67 18.24 -31.09
C GLU A 252 2.92 18.09 -29.58
N LEU A 253 3.43 16.94 -29.14
CA LEU A 253 3.77 16.65 -27.75
C LEU A 253 5.21 17.06 -27.37
N GLU A 254 6.00 17.61 -28.30
CA GLU A 254 7.37 18.11 -28.05
C GLU A 254 7.44 19.09 -26.86
N ASN A 255 6.41 19.93 -26.70
CA ASN A 255 6.33 20.90 -25.60
C ASN A 255 6.31 20.24 -24.22
N ASN A 256 5.97 18.96 -24.13
CA ASN A 256 5.95 18.19 -22.89
C ASN A 256 7.30 17.55 -22.56
N LYS A 257 8.35 17.71 -23.40
CA LYS A 257 9.70 17.17 -23.11
C LYS A 257 10.26 17.62 -21.76
N SER A 258 9.89 18.81 -21.30
CA SER A 258 10.28 19.33 -19.98
C SER A 258 9.78 18.45 -18.83
N LYS A 259 8.63 17.77 -18.99
CA LYS A 259 8.08 16.83 -18.00
C LYS A 259 8.92 15.56 -17.84
N LEU A 260 9.72 15.17 -18.82
CA LEU A 260 10.54 13.95 -18.74
C LEU A 260 11.48 14.02 -17.53
N LYS A 261 12.14 15.16 -17.33
CA LYS A 261 13.02 15.40 -16.19
C LYS A 261 12.26 15.41 -14.87
N GLU A 262 11.03 15.91 -14.87
CA GLU A 262 10.16 15.87 -13.69
C GLU A 262 9.78 14.43 -13.33
N TYR A 263 9.40 13.60 -14.31
CA TYR A 263 9.10 12.18 -14.07
C TYR A 263 10.33 11.42 -13.58
N ASP A 264 11.51 11.68 -14.14
CA ASP A 264 12.77 11.11 -13.67
C ASP A 264 13.03 11.45 -12.19
N GLN A 265 12.82 12.72 -11.80
CA GLN A 265 12.98 13.15 -10.42
C GLN A 265 11.94 12.50 -9.49
N ARG A 266 10.65 12.47 -9.88
CA ARG A 266 9.60 11.87 -9.05
C ARG A 266 9.76 10.36 -8.91
N ALA A 267 10.18 9.66 -9.96
CA ALA A 267 10.51 8.24 -9.89
C ALA A 267 11.64 7.97 -8.89
N ALA A 268 12.68 8.81 -8.91
CA ALA A 268 13.77 8.72 -7.94
C ALA A 268 13.28 8.97 -6.51
N ASP A 269 12.51 10.03 -6.29
CA ASP A 269 11.96 10.38 -4.98
C ASP A 269 11.11 9.24 -4.40
N GLN A 270 10.32 8.55 -5.24
CA GLN A 270 9.56 7.36 -4.84
C GLN A 270 10.47 6.21 -4.42
N LEU A 271 11.55 5.95 -5.16
CA LEU A 271 12.52 4.91 -4.81
C LEU A 271 13.25 5.25 -3.50
N PHE A 272 13.60 6.52 -3.27
CA PHE A 272 14.15 6.95 -1.98
C PHE A 272 13.15 6.79 -0.84
N ALA A 273 11.90 7.20 -1.03
CA ALA A 273 10.85 7.01 -0.04
C ALA A 273 10.65 5.52 0.27
N ALA A 274 10.66 4.65 -0.75
CA ALA A 274 10.56 3.21 -0.60
C ALA A 274 11.78 2.61 0.14
N ALA A 275 13.00 3.01 -0.22
CA ALA A 275 14.22 2.57 0.47
C ALA A 275 14.25 3.03 1.94
N ASN A 276 13.87 4.29 2.21
CA ASN A 276 13.76 4.82 3.57
C ASN A 276 12.68 4.09 4.37
N LYS A 277 11.52 3.81 3.76
CA LYS A 277 10.45 3.03 4.39
C LYS A 277 10.89 1.60 4.69
N ALA A 278 11.55 0.93 3.73
CA ALA A 278 12.10 -0.41 3.91
C ALA A 278 13.08 -0.44 5.10
N ARG A 279 13.99 0.54 5.17
CA ARG A 279 14.97 0.67 6.26
C ARG A 279 14.32 1.01 7.60
N GLN A 280 13.66 2.16 7.72
CA GLN A 280 13.20 2.70 8.99
C GLN A 280 11.95 2.01 9.53
N GLN A 281 10.97 1.67 8.67
CA GLN A 281 9.69 1.13 9.11
C GLN A 281 9.67 -0.40 9.10
N SER A 282 10.45 -1.03 8.22
CA SER A 282 10.40 -2.48 8.04
C SER A 282 11.69 -3.21 8.44
N GLY A 283 12.79 -2.51 8.76
CA GLY A 283 14.08 -3.13 9.12
C GLY A 283 14.71 -3.92 7.96
N GLN A 284 14.28 -3.66 6.72
CA GLN A 284 14.69 -4.40 5.53
C GLN A 284 15.86 -3.67 4.84
N HIS A 285 17.04 -3.81 5.41
CA HIS A 285 18.26 -3.12 4.96
C HIS A 285 18.73 -3.64 3.60
N GLN A 286 18.63 -4.93 3.34
CA GLN A 286 18.99 -5.52 2.05
C GLN A 286 17.99 -5.13 0.95
N LEU A 287 16.70 -5.05 1.27
CA LEU A 287 15.72 -4.50 0.34
C LEU A 287 16.04 -3.03 0.02
N ALA A 288 16.29 -2.20 1.03
CA ALA A 288 16.64 -0.79 0.83
C ALA A 288 17.88 -0.65 -0.07
N LYS A 289 18.91 -1.47 0.15
CA LYS A 289 20.10 -1.53 -0.70
C LYS A 289 19.76 -1.87 -2.15
N ARG A 290 18.98 -2.93 -2.37
CA ARG A 290 18.57 -3.34 -3.73
C ARG A 290 17.76 -2.26 -4.45
N ILE A 291 16.87 -1.56 -3.74
CA ILE A 291 16.10 -0.43 -4.29
C ILE A 291 17.04 0.69 -4.75
N LEU A 292 18.02 1.07 -3.93
CA LEU A 292 18.99 2.12 -4.27
C LEU A 292 19.96 1.71 -5.39
N GLU A 293 20.27 0.41 -5.51
CA GLU A 293 21.08 -0.13 -6.60
C GLU A 293 20.37 -0.08 -7.96
N GLN A 294 19.04 -0.14 -7.98
CA GLN A 294 18.21 -0.07 -9.19
C GLN A 294 17.92 1.35 -9.69
N LEU A 295 18.43 2.39 -9.01
CA LEU A 295 18.23 3.78 -9.44
C LEU A 295 18.85 4.01 -10.84
N PRO A 296 18.13 4.67 -11.77
CA PRO A 296 18.64 4.94 -13.11
C PRO A 296 19.57 6.18 -13.09
N TYR A 297 20.82 6.02 -12.67
CA TYR A 297 21.75 7.12 -12.38
C TYR A 297 21.97 8.11 -13.55
N ASP A 298 21.92 7.63 -14.77
CA ASP A 298 22.18 8.37 -16.01
C ASP A 298 21.16 9.50 -16.27
N VAL A 299 19.92 9.31 -15.84
CA VAL A 299 18.84 10.30 -16.05
C VAL A 299 18.61 11.23 -14.84
N LEU A 300 19.31 11.00 -13.73
CA LEU A 300 19.10 11.74 -12.48
C LEU A 300 19.93 13.03 -12.38
N SER A 301 19.36 14.02 -11.68
CA SER A 301 20.07 15.24 -11.30
C SER A 301 21.32 14.91 -10.46
N LEU A 302 22.36 15.75 -10.56
CA LEU A 302 23.60 15.56 -9.79
C LEU A 302 23.33 15.50 -8.28
N GLU A 303 22.46 16.36 -7.77
CA GLU A 303 22.05 16.35 -6.36
C GLU A 303 21.45 15.01 -5.93
N THR A 304 20.56 14.45 -6.76
CA THR A 304 19.90 13.17 -6.48
C THR A 304 20.89 12.00 -6.49
N ARG A 305 21.87 12.04 -7.40
CA ARG A 305 22.98 11.07 -7.40
C ARG A 305 23.84 11.17 -6.14
N LEU A 306 24.22 12.38 -5.74
CA LEU A 306 24.98 12.58 -4.50
C LEU A 306 24.21 12.07 -3.27
N LYS A 307 22.89 12.28 -3.22
CA LYS A 307 22.04 11.70 -2.17
C LYS A 307 22.03 10.17 -2.20
N ALA A 308 21.90 9.56 -3.39
CA ALA A 308 21.96 8.10 -3.55
C ALA A 308 23.30 7.53 -3.08
N ASP A 309 24.41 8.17 -3.47
CA ASP A 309 25.76 7.73 -3.12
C ASP A 309 26.00 7.86 -1.61
N ALA A 310 25.57 8.95 -0.99
CA ALA A 310 25.65 9.12 0.45
C ALA A 310 24.84 8.04 1.22
N GLU A 311 23.64 7.69 0.76
CA GLU A 311 22.86 6.62 1.39
C GLU A 311 23.46 5.22 1.15
N LYS A 312 24.02 4.96 -0.03
CA LYS A 312 24.75 3.72 -0.32
C LYS A 312 26.00 3.58 0.53
N GLU A 313 26.75 4.68 0.69
CA GLU A 313 27.95 4.71 1.52
C GLU A 313 27.63 4.45 2.99
N LYS A 314 26.54 5.05 3.51
CA LYS A 314 26.03 4.71 4.85
C LYS A 314 25.79 3.20 4.97
N LEU A 315 24.99 2.61 4.08
CA LEU A 315 24.71 1.17 4.10
C LEU A 315 25.97 0.29 3.99
N ALA A 316 27.00 0.75 3.27
CA ALA A 316 28.27 0.04 3.15
C ALA A 316 29.09 0.09 4.45
N ASN A 317 29.14 1.26 5.10
CA ASN A 317 29.87 1.45 6.36
C ASN A 317 29.19 0.71 7.52
N GLU A 318 27.86 0.59 7.52
CA GLU A 318 27.09 -0.10 8.56
C GLU A 318 27.59 -1.54 8.81
N ARG A 319 27.85 -2.31 7.77
CA ARG A 319 28.34 -3.69 7.92
C ARG A 319 29.70 -3.74 8.60
N LYS A 320 30.60 -2.85 8.20
CA LYS A 320 31.95 -2.76 8.77
C LYS A 320 31.89 -2.36 10.25
N ASP A 321 31.02 -1.41 10.60
CA ASP A 321 30.84 -0.95 11.97
C ASP A 321 30.24 -2.05 12.86
N HIS A 322 29.30 -2.86 12.34
CA HIS A 322 28.77 -4.04 13.04
C HIS A 322 29.83 -5.11 13.29
N GLU A 323 30.62 -5.45 12.26
CA GLU A 323 31.69 -6.45 12.37
C GLU A 323 32.74 -6.00 13.41
N GLN A 324 33.12 -4.72 13.37
CA GLN A 324 34.05 -4.14 14.35
C GLN A 324 33.47 -4.13 15.77
N LEU A 325 32.18 -3.79 15.94
CA LEU A 325 31.51 -3.82 17.24
C LEU A 325 31.52 -5.23 17.84
N VAL A 326 31.11 -6.23 17.06
CA VAL A 326 31.10 -7.64 17.50
C VAL A 326 32.51 -8.10 17.87
N GLN A 327 33.52 -7.77 17.07
CA GLN A 327 34.90 -8.14 17.35
C GLN A 327 35.41 -7.50 18.65
N ASN A 328 35.08 -6.23 18.89
CA ASN A 328 35.42 -5.52 20.10
C ASN A 328 34.78 -6.17 21.34
N ILE A 329 33.50 -6.54 21.26
CA ILE A 329 32.78 -7.22 22.35
C ILE A 329 33.41 -8.60 22.60
N ALA A 330 33.74 -9.36 21.56
CA ALA A 330 34.37 -10.68 21.70
C ALA A 330 35.72 -10.59 22.40
N MET A 331 36.53 -9.57 22.08
CA MET A 331 37.81 -9.31 22.74
C MET A 331 37.63 -9.00 24.22
N ASP A 332 36.66 -8.15 24.57
CA ASP A 332 36.40 -7.77 25.96
C ASP A 332 35.86 -8.97 26.78
N ILE A 333 35.00 -9.83 26.20
CA ILE A 333 34.52 -11.07 26.84
C ILE A 333 35.67 -12.07 27.03
N GLY A 334 36.56 -12.23 26.04
CA GLY A 334 37.70 -13.14 26.12
C GLY A 334 38.68 -12.81 27.25
N ALA A 335 38.68 -11.57 27.74
CA ALA A 335 39.50 -11.10 28.85
C ALA A 335 38.88 -11.37 30.25
N ILE A 336 37.66 -11.90 30.34
CA ILE A 336 37.02 -12.26 31.63
C ILE A 336 37.75 -13.45 32.25
N ASN A 337 38.15 -13.36 33.52
CA ASN A 337 38.90 -14.43 34.18
C ASN A 337 38.05 -15.67 34.50
N ASP A 338 36.80 -15.49 34.92
CA ASP A 338 35.89 -16.57 35.29
C ASP A 338 35.36 -17.31 34.04
N PRO A 339 35.67 -18.61 33.86
CA PRO A 339 35.26 -19.37 32.68
C PRO A 339 33.74 -19.59 32.60
N ALA A 340 33.03 -19.65 33.74
CA ALA A 340 31.58 -19.84 33.74
C ALA A 340 30.86 -18.58 33.25
N ILE A 341 31.27 -17.41 33.75
CA ILE A 341 30.74 -16.11 33.29
C ILE A 341 31.07 -15.91 31.81
N ARG A 342 32.30 -16.23 31.39
CA ARG A 342 32.72 -16.15 29.99
C ARG A 342 31.82 -16.98 29.08
N SER A 343 31.55 -18.25 29.43
CA SER A 343 30.66 -19.12 28.65
C SER A 343 29.23 -18.59 28.55
N ASP A 344 28.68 -18.05 29.65
CA ASP A 344 27.35 -17.45 29.65
C ASP A 344 27.29 -16.22 28.73
N PHE A 345 28.33 -15.39 28.74
CA PHE A 345 28.42 -14.19 27.91
C PHE A 345 28.68 -14.53 26.44
N GLU A 346 29.44 -15.57 26.14
CA GLU A 346 29.64 -16.08 24.76
C GLU A 346 28.32 -16.50 24.11
N ARG A 347 27.41 -17.16 24.85
CA ARG A 347 26.07 -17.48 24.32
C ARG A 347 25.26 -16.24 23.98
N VAL A 348 25.39 -15.18 24.78
CA VAL A 348 24.75 -13.88 24.47
C VAL A 348 25.44 -13.21 23.29
N LEU A 349 26.76 -13.35 23.14
CA LEU A 349 27.50 -12.82 21.99
C LEU A 349 27.06 -13.48 20.68
N ASP A 350 26.79 -14.78 20.67
CA ASP A 350 26.27 -15.47 19.48
C ASP A 350 24.86 -15.00 19.10
N GLU A 351 24.04 -14.71 20.10
CA GLU A 351 22.75 -14.06 19.89
C GLU A 351 22.90 -12.65 19.31
N ILE A 352 23.83 -11.84 19.85
CA ILE A 352 24.16 -10.51 19.32
C ILE A 352 24.64 -10.62 17.87
N ARG A 353 25.55 -11.54 17.55
CA ARG A 353 26.04 -11.78 16.18
C ARG A 353 24.91 -12.07 15.19
N THR A 354 23.91 -12.83 15.64
CA THR A 354 22.79 -13.24 14.80
C THR A 354 21.78 -12.12 14.58
N PHE A 355 21.53 -11.29 15.60
CA PHE A 355 20.44 -10.32 15.59
C PHE A 355 20.87 -8.86 15.65
N LEU A 356 22.17 -8.57 15.61
CA LEU A 356 22.70 -7.21 15.50
C LEU A 356 22.31 -6.62 14.14
N THR A 357 21.47 -5.62 14.21
CA THR A 357 20.98 -4.78 13.13
C THR A 357 21.01 -3.32 13.58
N LEU A 358 20.83 -2.36 12.68
CA LEU A 358 20.76 -0.94 13.03
C LEU A 358 19.73 -0.65 14.12
N ASP A 359 18.59 -1.35 14.09
CA ASP A 359 17.52 -1.16 15.07
C ASP A 359 17.93 -1.59 16.49
N THR A 360 18.91 -2.48 16.60
CA THR A 360 19.43 -2.99 17.87
C THR A 360 20.77 -2.38 18.26
N GLU A 361 21.49 -1.76 17.33
CA GLU A 361 22.82 -1.18 17.53
C GLU A 361 22.81 -0.09 18.62
N GLY A 362 21.73 0.68 18.70
CA GLY A 362 21.55 1.73 19.72
C GLY A 362 21.67 1.21 21.16
N ARG A 363 21.45 -0.10 21.40
CA ARG A 363 21.64 -0.75 22.70
C ARG A 363 23.07 -0.67 23.23
N PHE A 364 24.05 -0.50 22.34
CA PHE A 364 25.48 -0.46 22.68
C PHE A 364 26.03 0.97 22.84
N ALA A 365 25.17 1.99 22.93
CA ALA A 365 25.60 3.38 23.05
C ALA A 365 26.53 3.62 24.26
N ASP A 366 26.19 3.06 25.43
CA ASP A 366 27.01 3.19 26.64
C ASP A 366 28.35 2.46 26.52
N TYR A 367 28.33 1.25 25.95
CA TYR A 367 29.54 0.50 25.66
C TYR A 367 30.49 1.30 24.77
N ARG A 368 30.01 1.85 23.65
CA ARG A 368 30.83 2.68 22.74
C ARG A 368 31.41 3.90 23.42
N ARG A 369 30.60 4.59 24.23
CA ARG A 369 31.01 5.82 24.94
C ARG A 369 32.10 5.56 25.98
N LEU A 370 31.99 4.45 26.72
CA LEU A 370 32.83 4.20 27.89
C LEU A 370 34.02 3.28 27.60
N ARG A 371 34.01 2.55 26.47
CA ARG A 371 35.01 1.50 26.16
C ARG A 371 36.46 1.92 26.43
N GLU A 372 36.88 3.11 26.00
CA GLU A 372 38.27 3.55 26.13
C GLU A 372 38.70 3.77 27.59
N ASN A 373 37.76 4.11 28.49
CA ASN A 373 38.03 4.56 29.85
C ASN A 373 37.73 3.50 30.93
N THR A 374 37.33 2.29 30.55
CA THR A 374 36.91 1.23 31.48
C THR A 374 37.78 -0.02 31.35
N LYS A 375 37.84 -0.88 32.38
CA LYS A 375 38.59 -2.16 32.34
C LYS A 375 37.86 -3.21 31.50
N SER A 376 38.56 -4.23 31.02
CA SER A 376 37.99 -5.24 30.10
C SER A 376 36.74 -5.94 30.63
N GLU A 377 36.71 -6.36 31.90
CA GLU A 377 35.53 -7.00 32.51
C GLU A 377 34.32 -6.06 32.58
N GLN A 378 34.56 -4.79 32.92
CA GLN A 378 33.53 -3.74 32.94
C GLN A 378 33.02 -3.42 31.52
N ARG A 379 33.90 -3.44 30.51
CA ARG A 379 33.49 -3.30 29.09
C ARG A 379 32.59 -4.44 28.66
N ALA A 380 32.91 -5.67 29.04
CA ALA A 380 32.07 -6.83 28.76
C ALA A 380 30.69 -6.71 29.45
N ALA A 381 30.68 -6.26 30.71
CA ALA A 381 29.44 -5.97 31.44
C ALA A 381 28.59 -4.89 30.72
N LEU A 382 29.19 -3.79 30.27
CA LEU A 382 28.51 -2.75 29.51
C LEU A 382 27.92 -3.27 28.19
N ALA A 383 28.67 -4.09 27.45
CA ALA A 383 28.19 -4.67 26.19
C ALA A 383 26.98 -5.60 26.41
N ILE A 384 27.11 -6.57 27.31
CA ILE A 384 26.06 -7.55 27.58
C ILE A 384 24.87 -6.90 28.29
N GLY A 385 25.12 -5.98 29.21
CA GLY A 385 24.09 -5.19 29.88
C GLY A 385 23.30 -4.31 28.91
N GLY A 386 23.96 -3.68 27.93
CA GLY A 386 23.29 -2.95 26.86
C GLY A 386 22.35 -3.84 26.05
N TRP A 387 22.77 -5.05 25.71
CA TRP A 387 21.91 -6.00 24.98
C TRP A 387 20.69 -6.46 25.79
N ILE A 388 20.88 -6.74 27.09
CA ILE A 388 19.85 -7.30 27.98
C ILE A 388 18.86 -6.24 28.48
N TYR A 389 19.37 -5.08 28.92
CA TYR A 389 18.55 -4.03 29.54
C TYR A 389 18.18 -2.91 28.56
N GLY A 390 18.85 -2.82 27.41
CA GLY A 390 18.73 -1.73 26.45
C GLY A 390 19.63 -0.53 26.78
N ALA A 391 19.58 0.48 25.92
CA ALA A 391 20.37 1.70 26.06
C ALA A 391 20.05 2.47 27.36
N GLY A 392 21.09 3.05 28.00
CA GLY A 392 20.96 3.90 29.18
C GLY A 392 20.84 3.15 30.51
N LEU A 393 20.86 1.82 30.50
CA LEU A 393 20.90 0.95 31.69
C LEU A 393 22.01 -0.11 31.59
N ALA A 394 22.97 0.07 30.68
CA ALA A 394 24.18 -0.73 30.68
C ALA A 394 24.98 -0.34 31.94
N ASP A 395 25.09 -1.30 32.86
CA ASP A 395 25.84 -1.16 34.10
C ASP A 395 27.22 -1.82 33.90
N ASP A 396 28.26 -1.25 34.48
CA ASP A 396 29.62 -1.81 34.43
C ASP A 396 29.87 -2.86 35.52
N ASN A 397 28.87 -3.10 36.38
CA ASN A 397 28.86 -4.13 37.42
C ASN A 397 28.63 -5.54 36.84
N LEU A 398 29.72 -6.31 36.72
CA LEU A 398 29.72 -7.67 36.18
C LEU A 398 28.77 -8.65 36.93
N PRO A 399 28.74 -8.72 38.29
CA PRO A 399 27.74 -9.49 39.03
C PRO A 399 26.29 -9.21 38.63
N LEU A 400 25.91 -7.93 38.53
CA LEU A 400 24.54 -7.53 38.17
C LEU A 400 24.20 -7.96 36.73
N VAL A 401 25.11 -7.78 35.78
CA VAL A 401 24.88 -8.19 34.38
C VAL A 401 24.78 -9.71 34.26
N THR A 402 25.61 -10.45 35.00
CA THR A 402 25.55 -11.92 35.09
C THR A 402 24.21 -12.39 35.66
N SER A 403 23.72 -11.72 36.70
CA SER A 403 22.37 -11.91 37.25
C SER A 403 21.28 -11.66 36.20
N GLY A 404 21.47 -10.65 35.35
CA GLY A 404 20.59 -10.34 34.21
C GLY A 404 20.49 -11.43 33.16
N VAL A 405 21.62 -12.05 32.80
CA VAL A 405 21.65 -13.19 31.86
C VAL A 405 20.78 -14.33 32.39
N LYS A 406 20.92 -14.66 33.68
CA LYS A 406 20.13 -15.71 34.35
C LYS A 406 18.65 -15.32 34.44
N ALA A 407 18.36 -14.08 34.81
CA ALA A 407 16.99 -13.56 34.89
C ALA A 407 16.28 -13.66 33.52
N LYS A 408 16.96 -13.34 32.42
CA LYS A 408 16.42 -13.50 31.05
C LYS A 408 16.01 -14.95 30.75
N GLN A 409 16.83 -15.92 31.16
CA GLN A 409 16.52 -17.34 30.95
C GLN A 409 15.29 -17.78 31.75
N LEU A 410 15.22 -17.40 33.03
CA LEU A 410 14.07 -17.71 33.89
C LEU A 410 12.77 -17.04 33.38
N ILE A 411 12.86 -15.80 32.90
CA ILE A 411 11.72 -15.11 32.28
C ILE A 411 11.25 -15.85 31.03
N ALA A 412 12.17 -16.27 30.15
CA ALA A 412 11.82 -17.03 28.96
C ALA A 412 11.17 -18.38 29.32
N GLU A 413 11.70 -19.07 30.33
CA GLU A 413 11.10 -20.32 30.83
C GLU A 413 9.71 -20.09 31.40
N TYR A 414 9.51 -19.03 32.19
CA TYR A 414 8.22 -18.69 32.78
C TYR A 414 7.17 -18.38 31.69
N LEU A 415 7.54 -17.56 30.70
CA LEU A 415 6.63 -17.12 29.63
C LEU A 415 6.33 -18.21 28.61
N SER A 416 7.20 -19.21 28.42
CA SER A 416 6.99 -20.32 27.48
C SER A 416 6.02 -21.40 28.00
N LYS A 417 5.60 -21.34 29.27
CA LYS A 417 4.69 -22.32 29.87
C LYS A 417 3.25 -21.77 29.92
N PRO A 418 2.23 -22.57 29.56
CA PRO A 418 0.83 -22.13 29.56
C PRO A 418 0.27 -21.91 30.98
N THR A 419 0.89 -22.53 31.98
CA THR A 419 0.49 -22.45 33.39
C THR A 419 1.55 -21.76 34.21
N ARG A 420 1.10 -20.93 35.16
CA ARG A 420 1.97 -20.25 36.12
C ARG A 420 2.89 -21.24 36.85
N ASN A 421 4.20 -20.93 36.86
CA ASN A 421 5.20 -21.70 37.59
C ASN A 421 5.78 -20.87 38.75
N ASN A 422 5.35 -21.15 39.98
CA ASN A 422 5.78 -20.38 41.16
C ASN A 422 7.26 -20.57 41.49
N GLN A 423 7.84 -21.75 41.24
CA GLN A 423 9.25 -22.02 41.53
C GLN A 423 10.17 -21.10 40.71
N VAL A 424 9.91 -20.99 39.40
CA VAL A 424 10.68 -20.11 38.50
C VAL A 424 10.56 -18.64 38.93
N LEU A 425 9.39 -18.23 39.44
CA LEU A 425 9.18 -16.88 39.93
C LEU A 425 9.97 -16.62 41.23
N GLU A 426 10.00 -17.58 42.16
CA GLU A 426 10.80 -17.49 43.38
C GLU A 426 12.30 -17.44 43.08
N ASP A 427 12.78 -18.25 42.15
CA ASP A 427 14.18 -18.25 41.72
C ASP A 427 14.54 -16.94 41.01
N LEU A 428 13.61 -16.36 40.23
CA LEU A 428 13.80 -15.04 39.62
C LEU A 428 13.92 -13.95 40.68
N ILE A 429 13.07 -13.95 41.71
CA ILE A 429 13.08 -12.92 42.78
C ILE A 429 14.39 -12.93 43.58
N ARG A 430 15.07 -14.07 43.68
CA ARG A 430 16.36 -14.19 44.38
C ARG A 430 17.53 -13.52 43.63
N LEU A 431 17.37 -13.25 42.34
CA LEU A 431 18.39 -12.60 41.52
C LEU A 431 18.37 -11.07 41.73
N GLU A 432 19.53 -10.43 41.76
CA GLU A 432 19.64 -8.95 41.78
C GLU A 432 18.88 -8.29 40.61
N SER A 433 18.91 -8.92 39.44
CA SER A 433 18.16 -8.48 38.24
C SER A 433 16.72 -8.99 38.18
N GLY A 434 16.24 -9.64 39.25
CA GLY A 434 14.87 -10.12 39.40
C GLY A 434 13.87 -9.04 39.81
N THR A 435 14.31 -7.81 40.05
CA THR A 435 13.42 -6.72 40.44
C THR A 435 12.52 -6.29 39.28
N PRO A 436 11.32 -5.75 39.54
CA PRO A 436 10.41 -5.29 38.48
C PRO A 436 11.04 -4.29 37.49
N ARG A 437 11.99 -3.47 37.97
CA ARG A 437 12.73 -2.51 37.13
C ARG A 437 13.58 -3.21 36.07
N TYR A 438 14.34 -4.24 36.44
CA TYR A 438 15.18 -4.98 35.49
C TYR A 438 14.36 -5.95 34.66
N VAL A 439 13.40 -6.66 35.27
CA VAL A 439 12.51 -7.61 34.56
C VAL A 439 11.75 -6.91 33.43
N SER A 440 11.18 -5.73 33.67
CA SER A 440 10.47 -4.99 32.60
C SER A 440 11.38 -4.60 31.44
N ARG A 441 12.65 -4.29 31.72
CA ARG A 441 13.66 -3.97 30.70
C ARG A 441 14.13 -5.20 29.94
N ILE A 442 14.33 -6.32 30.63
CA ILE A 442 14.66 -7.60 30.01
C ILE A 442 13.53 -8.01 29.06
N VAL A 443 12.28 -8.01 29.54
CA VAL A 443 11.10 -8.37 28.72
C VAL A 443 10.96 -7.43 27.51
N ALA A 444 11.23 -6.14 27.68
CA ALA A 444 11.15 -5.18 26.58
C ALA A 444 12.21 -5.38 25.49
N ASN A 445 13.35 -6.01 25.83
CA ASN A 445 14.50 -6.16 24.95
C ASN A 445 14.83 -7.61 24.58
N MET A 446 14.09 -8.61 25.07
CA MET A 446 14.26 -10.01 24.70
C MET A 446 13.42 -10.40 23.48
N ALA A 447 13.86 -11.42 22.74
CA ALA A 447 13.02 -12.06 21.73
C ALA A 447 11.78 -12.73 22.35
N PRO A 448 10.70 -12.94 21.57
CA PRO A 448 9.54 -13.71 22.01
C PRO A 448 9.95 -15.10 22.52
N SER A 449 9.39 -15.50 23.68
CA SER A 449 9.76 -16.77 24.33
C SER A 449 9.21 -18.01 23.63
N PHE A 450 8.21 -17.84 22.75
CA PHE A 450 7.70 -18.91 21.91
C PHE A 450 8.31 -18.82 20.51
N PRO A 451 9.23 -19.73 20.14
CA PRO A 451 9.71 -19.79 18.76
C PRO A 451 8.56 -20.21 17.84
N THR A 452 8.47 -19.59 16.67
CA THR A 452 7.50 -20.00 15.66
C THR A 452 7.92 -21.37 15.10
N PRO A 453 7.05 -22.40 15.15
CA PRO A 453 7.41 -23.73 14.66
C PRO A 453 7.74 -23.69 13.16
N GLN A 454 8.83 -24.33 12.74
CA GLN A 454 9.15 -24.46 11.31
C GLN A 454 8.07 -25.23 10.54
N SER A 455 7.36 -26.15 11.22
CA SER A 455 6.21 -26.87 10.65
C SER A 455 5.04 -25.94 10.29
N SER A 456 5.00 -24.71 10.82
CA SER A 456 3.99 -23.73 10.48
C SER A 456 4.27 -23.00 9.17
N LEU A 457 5.42 -23.20 8.52
CA LEU A 457 5.73 -22.56 7.23
C LEU A 457 4.70 -22.94 6.17
N TYR A 458 4.14 -21.94 5.50
CA TYR A 458 3.08 -22.12 4.53
C TYR A 458 3.56 -21.81 3.10
N PRO A 459 3.63 -22.81 2.20
CA PRO A 459 4.12 -22.59 0.85
C PRO A 459 3.10 -21.83 -0.01
N ILE A 460 3.62 -21.09 -0.99
CA ILE A 460 2.81 -20.61 -2.10
C ILE A 460 2.60 -21.77 -3.06
N ARG A 461 1.33 -22.03 -3.38
CA ARG A 461 0.94 -22.96 -4.44
C ARG A 461 0.71 -22.16 -5.71
N SER A 462 1.58 -22.35 -6.70
CA SER A 462 1.46 -21.69 -8.01
C SER A 462 1.60 -22.72 -9.13
N PRO A 463 0.82 -22.61 -10.21
CA PRO A 463 0.99 -23.46 -11.37
C PRO A 463 2.38 -23.24 -12.00
N ASP A 464 2.99 -24.31 -12.50
CA ASP A 464 4.23 -24.23 -13.26
C ASP A 464 3.97 -23.43 -14.55
N PRO A 465 4.76 -22.38 -14.86
CA PRO A 465 4.58 -21.59 -16.08
C PRO A 465 4.62 -22.41 -17.38
N SER A 466 5.37 -23.52 -17.38
CA SER A 466 5.54 -24.41 -18.53
C SER A 466 4.52 -25.55 -18.58
N GLN A 467 3.94 -25.90 -17.43
CA GLN A 467 2.95 -26.98 -17.27
C GLN A 467 1.86 -26.53 -16.30
N PRO A 468 0.85 -25.76 -16.76
CA PRO A 468 -0.14 -25.13 -15.89
C PRO A 468 -0.91 -26.11 -14.99
N GLU A 469 -1.05 -27.37 -15.42
CA GLU A 469 -1.64 -28.49 -14.67
C GLU A 469 -0.80 -28.97 -13.48
N LYS A 470 0.49 -28.64 -13.43
CA LYS A 470 1.40 -29.01 -12.35
C LYS A 470 1.49 -27.88 -11.32
N ILE A 471 1.08 -28.15 -10.09
CA ILE A 471 1.20 -27.20 -8.98
C ILE A 471 2.60 -27.32 -8.39
N THR A 472 3.34 -26.22 -8.38
CA THR A 472 4.61 -26.10 -7.68
C THR A 472 4.39 -25.45 -6.31
N GLU A 473 4.97 -26.03 -5.28
CA GLU A 473 4.99 -25.46 -3.93
C GLU A 473 6.31 -24.72 -3.71
N THR A 474 6.22 -23.40 -3.55
CA THR A 474 7.39 -22.56 -3.28
C THR A 474 7.33 -22.10 -1.83
N ILE A 475 8.31 -22.49 -1.03
CA ILE A 475 8.44 -22.01 0.35
C ILE A 475 8.84 -20.54 0.31
N VAL A 476 7.98 -19.67 0.84
CA VAL A 476 8.28 -18.25 1.00
C VAL A 476 8.67 -17.99 2.45
N PRO A 477 9.88 -17.49 2.71
CA PRO A 477 10.32 -17.15 4.06
C PRO A 477 9.34 -16.20 4.75
N GLY A 478 9.14 -16.40 6.05
CA GLY A 478 8.28 -15.54 6.85
C GLY A 478 6.78 -15.80 6.69
N ARG A 479 6.35 -16.71 5.82
CA ARG A 479 4.94 -17.05 5.66
C ARG A 479 4.56 -18.25 6.52
N TYR A 480 3.63 -18.07 7.45
CA TYR A 480 3.21 -19.09 8.39
C TYR A 480 1.69 -19.25 8.42
N VAL A 481 1.22 -20.45 8.72
CA VAL A 481 -0.14 -20.70 9.21
C VAL A 481 -0.05 -21.07 10.68
N LEU A 482 -0.68 -20.25 11.52
CA LEU A 482 -0.74 -20.46 12.96
C LEU A 482 -2.10 -20.99 13.34
N GLU A 483 -2.07 -22.04 14.15
CA GLU A 483 -3.24 -22.64 14.76
C GLU A 483 -3.35 -22.11 16.20
N VAL A 484 -4.44 -21.43 16.52
CA VAL A 484 -4.66 -20.85 17.85
C VAL A 484 -5.93 -21.44 18.46
N PRO A 485 -5.84 -22.17 19.58
CA PRO A 485 -7.01 -22.66 20.27
C PRO A 485 -7.79 -21.49 20.87
N LEU A 486 -9.11 -21.48 20.67
CA LEU A 486 -9.98 -20.45 21.21
C LEU A 486 -10.36 -20.77 22.67
N TRP A 487 -10.56 -19.72 23.46
CA TRP A 487 -10.92 -19.82 24.88
C TRP A 487 -12.33 -19.26 25.15
N GLY A 488 -12.87 -19.52 26.35
CA GLY A 488 -14.17 -19.02 26.77
C GLY A 488 -15.34 -19.73 26.07
N GLN A 489 -16.29 -18.98 25.53
CA GLN A 489 -17.49 -19.54 24.87
C GLN A 489 -17.17 -20.32 23.57
N LEU A 490 -15.97 -20.13 23.01
CA LEU A 490 -15.49 -20.82 21.81
C LEU A 490 -14.49 -21.94 22.15
N GLN A 491 -14.40 -22.34 23.42
CA GLN A 491 -13.49 -23.40 23.87
C GLN A 491 -13.75 -24.71 23.11
N GLY A 492 -12.68 -25.32 22.60
CA GLY A 492 -12.75 -26.53 21.75
C GLY A 492 -12.77 -26.23 20.25
N GLN A 493 -12.81 -24.95 19.86
CA GLN A 493 -12.61 -24.51 18.49
C GLN A 493 -11.20 -23.94 18.29
N THR A 494 -10.81 -23.82 17.03
CA THR A 494 -9.51 -23.35 16.61
C THR A 494 -9.67 -22.26 15.57
N ALA A 495 -8.90 -21.17 15.70
CA ALA A 495 -8.73 -20.18 14.66
C ALA A 495 -7.42 -20.42 13.89
N TYR A 496 -7.48 -20.26 12.57
CA TYR A 496 -6.32 -20.32 11.68
C TYR A 496 -5.95 -18.91 11.23
N TYR A 497 -4.69 -18.54 11.42
CA TYR A 497 -4.15 -17.26 10.99
C TYR A 497 -3.07 -17.47 9.93
N LEU A 498 -3.22 -16.84 8.77
CA LEU A 498 -2.12 -16.71 7.82
C LEU A 498 -1.29 -15.48 8.21
N VAL A 499 -0.03 -15.70 8.56
CA VAL A 499 0.90 -14.65 9.01
C VAL A 499 1.99 -14.49 7.98
N GLN A 500 2.26 -13.26 7.56
CA GLN A 500 3.41 -12.91 6.72
C GLN A 500 4.34 -11.98 7.48
N LEU A 501 5.52 -12.48 7.83
CA LEU A 501 6.63 -11.70 8.35
C LEU A 501 7.42 -11.06 7.20
N PRO A 502 8.10 -9.93 7.44
CA PRO A 502 9.02 -9.37 6.46
C PRO A 502 10.19 -10.33 6.17
N PRO A 503 10.78 -10.31 4.96
CA PRO A 503 11.89 -11.18 4.60
C PRO A 503 13.12 -11.08 5.51
N GLU A 504 13.38 -9.89 6.08
CA GLU A 504 14.48 -9.59 7.00
C GLU A 504 13.99 -9.49 8.45
N TYR A 505 13.07 -10.37 8.85
CA TYR A 505 12.50 -10.36 10.19
C TYR A 505 13.57 -10.56 11.29
N ASN A 506 13.66 -9.58 12.16
CA ASN A 506 14.40 -9.62 13.42
C ASN A 506 13.43 -9.65 14.64
N PRO A 507 13.48 -10.68 15.51
CA PRO A 507 12.61 -10.79 16.69
C PRO A 507 12.83 -9.71 17.76
N TYR A 508 13.96 -9.00 17.71
CA TYR A 508 14.26 -7.89 18.63
C TYR A 508 13.65 -6.55 18.19
N ARG A 509 12.95 -6.55 17.05
CA ARG A 509 12.28 -5.38 16.47
C ARG A 509 10.76 -5.50 16.58
N ARG A 510 10.10 -4.37 16.83
CA ARG A 510 8.63 -4.28 16.80
C ARG A 510 8.17 -3.95 15.39
N TYR A 511 7.20 -4.71 14.90
CA TYR A 511 6.58 -4.48 13.59
C TYR A 511 5.13 -4.07 13.77
N PRO A 512 4.60 -3.17 12.91
CA PRO A 512 3.17 -2.93 12.87
C PRO A 512 2.46 -4.20 12.42
N CYS A 513 1.43 -4.61 13.16
CA CYS A 513 0.57 -5.72 12.78
C CYS A 513 -0.59 -5.16 11.93
N VAL A 514 -0.74 -5.67 10.71
CA VAL A 514 -1.89 -5.37 9.85
C VAL A 514 -2.79 -6.58 9.87
N VAL A 515 -4.00 -6.41 10.39
CA VAL A 515 -5.03 -7.44 10.39
C VAL A 515 -5.98 -7.15 9.22
N THR A 516 -6.11 -8.10 8.30
CA THR A 516 -6.89 -7.98 7.07
C THR A 516 -8.03 -8.97 7.02
#